data_AF-W2U833-F1
#
_entry.id   AF-W2U833-F1
#
_cell.length_a   1.000
_cell.length_b   1.000
_cell.length_c   1.000
_cell.angle_alpha   90.00
_cell.angle_beta   90.00
_cell.angle_gamma   90.00
#
_symmetry.space_group_name_H-M   'P 1'
#
loop_
_entity.id
_entity.type
_entity.pdbx_description
1 polymer ?
#
loop_
_entity_poly.entity_id
_entity_poly.type
_entity_poly.pdbx_seq_one_letter_code
_entity_poly.pdbx_strand_id
1 'polypeptide(L)'
;MPREERLAVAIRPELYRQTLTEETDGRTYLRPLEGEEAFVVPWAALGEEERHALQRGEVVGLSQRPGAEVAAEVYLLQDAVPAIWVRLDRGGLGVLLEALLDPEAA
;
A
#
# COMPACT_ATOMS: atom_id res chain seq x y z
N MET A 1 25.33 1.52 7.03
CA MET A 1 23.95 1.23 7.50
C MET A 1 23.00 1.70 6.42
N PRO A 2 22.11 0.85 5.88
CA PRO A 2 21.06 1.32 5.00
C PRO A 2 20.18 2.31 5.77
N ARG A 3 19.89 3.46 5.16
CA ARG A 3 19.07 4.52 5.75
C ARG A 3 17.61 4.06 5.63
N GLU A 4 16.92 3.91 6.76
CA GLU A 4 15.47 3.64 6.74
C GLU A 4 14.77 4.85 6.11
N GLU A 5 14.01 4.61 5.04
CA GLU A 5 13.17 5.60 4.39
C GLU A 5 11.71 5.27 4.69
N ARG A 6 11.02 6.19 5.37
CA ARG A 6 9.59 6.08 5.63
C ARG A 6 8.85 6.46 4.34
N LEU A 7 7.81 5.70 4.01
CA LEU A 7 6.92 5.97 2.88
C LEU A 7 5.51 6.26 3.40
N ALA A 8 4.72 6.93 2.58
CA ALA A 8 3.29 7.11 2.77
C ALA A 8 2.54 6.62 1.53
N VAL A 9 1.29 6.22 1.73
CA VAL A 9 0.39 5.82 0.65
C VAL A 9 -0.75 6.82 0.57
N ALA A 10 -0.93 7.40 -0.60
CA ALA A 10 -2.10 8.18 -0.94
C ALA A 10 -3.04 7.29 -1.76
N ILE A 11 -4.32 7.24 -1.39
CA ILE A 11 -5.36 6.53 -2.14
C ILE A 11 -6.49 7.50 -2.46
N ARG A 12 -7.22 7.25 -3.55
CA ARG A 12 -8.40 8.07 -3.87
C ARG A 12 -9.41 8.02 -2.72
N PRO A 13 -9.97 9.17 -2.28
CA PRO A 13 -10.92 9.22 -1.18
C PRO A 13 -12.16 8.34 -1.39
N GLU A 14 -12.58 8.12 -2.64
CA GLU A 14 -13.69 7.24 -3.01
C GLU A 14 -13.38 5.79 -2.65
N LEU A 15 -12.15 5.33 -2.94
CA LEU A 15 -11.70 3.97 -2.65
C LEU A 15 -11.54 3.76 -1.15
N TYR A 16 -11.02 4.76 -0.44
CA TYR A 16 -10.97 4.72 1.03
C TYR A 16 -12.36 4.57 1.64
N ARG A 17 -13.36 5.33 1.14
CA ARG A 17 -14.75 5.21 1.62
C ARG A 17 -15.36 3.84 1.29
N GLN A 18 -15.19 3.34 0.07
CA GLN A 18 -15.62 1.99 -0.30
C GLN A 18 -15.07 0.95 0.67
N THR A 19 -13.79 1.09 1.02
CA THR A 19 -13.09 0.21 1.96
C THR A 19 -13.70 0.18 3.35
N LEU A 20 -14.24 1.29 3.82
CA LEU A 20 -14.88 1.37 5.13
C LEU A 20 -16.32 0.85 5.13
N THR A 21 -16.95 0.72 3.95
CA THR A 21 -18.38 0.42 3.81
C THR A 21 -18.68 -0.95 3.24
N GLU A 22 -17.73 -1.59 2.55
CA GLU A 22 -17.93 -2.93 1.99
C GLU A 22 -17.88 -3.96 3.12
N GLU A 23 -19.04 -4.53 3.46
CA GLU A 23 -19.11 -5.74 4.26
C GLU A 23 -18.53 -6.90 3.46
N THR A 24 -17.56 -7.60 4.04
CA THR A 24 -17.05 -8.84 3.48
C THR A 24 -17.96 -9.98 3.93
N ASP A 25 -18.50 -10.77 2.99
CA ASP A 25 -19.26 -12.00 3.27
C ASP A 25 -18.35 -13.14 3.80
N GLY A 26 -17.40 -12.81 4.69
CA GLY A 26 -16.34 -13.70 5.17
C GLY A 26 -15.29 -14.06 4.11
N ARG A 27 -15.26 -13.34 2.99
CA ARG A 27 -14.29 -13.54 1.91
C ARG A 27 -13.24 -12.44 1.92
N THR A 28 -11.98 -12.86 1.89
CA THR A 28 -10.85 -11.96 1.69
C THR A 28 -10.73 -11.59 0.22
N TYR A 29 -10.75 -10.29 -0.09
CA TYR A 29 -10.55 -9.79 -1.45
C TYR A 29 -9.27 -8.97 -1.52
N LEU A 30 -8.40 -9.32 -2.47
CA LEU A 30 -7.23 -8.53 -2.82
C LEU A 30 -7.47 -7.87 -4.19
N ARG A 31 -7.57 -6.55 -4.21
CA ARG A 31 -7.78 -5.77 -5.43
C ARG A 31 -6.53 -4.92 -5.71
N PRO A 32 -5.86 -5.08 -6.87
CA PRO A 32 -4.82 -4.13 -7.28
C PRO A 32 -5.45 -2.76 -7.54
N LEU A 33 -4.77 -1.71 -7.08
CA LEU A 33 -5.11 -0.31 -7.37
C LEU A 33 -4.28 0.13 -8.56
N GLU A 34 -4.95 0.48 -9.65
CA GLU A 34 -4.29 0.74 -10.94
C GLU A 34 -4.23 2.23 -11.28
N GLY A 35 -3.24 2.60 -12.09
CA GLY A 35 -3.10 3.96 -12.62
C GLY A 35 -3.02 5.02 -11.51
N GLU A 36 -4.01 5.89 -11.45
CA GLU A 36 -4.07 7.02 -10.50
C GLU A 36 -4.93 6.76 -9.26
N GLU A 37 -5.24 5.49 -8.98
CA GLU A 37 -6.02 5.07 -7.81
C GLU A 37 -5.24 5.17 -6.50
N ALA A 38 -3.92 4.97 -6.56
CA ALA A 38 -3.03 5.07 -5.42
C ALA A 38 -1.61 5.48 -5.82
N PHE A 39 -0.91 6.12 -4.89
CA PHE A 39 0.47 6.55 -5.05
C PHE A 39 1.26 6.23 -3.79
N VAL A 40 2.48 5.73 -3.95
CA VAL A 40 3.43 5.55 -2.86
C VAL A 40 4.46 6.66 -2.95
N VAL A 41 4.66 7.39 -1.86
CA VAL A 41 5.46 8.62 -1.87
C VAL A 41 6.45 8.62 -0.71
N PRO A 42 7.66 9.18 -0.90
CA PRO A 42 8.61 9.34 0.20
C PRO A 42 8.01 10.24 1.29
N TRP A 43 8.21 9.89 2.56
CA TRP A 43 7.77 10.71 3.68
C TRP A 43 8.35 12.13 3.63
N ALA A 44 9.56 12.27 3.09
CA ALA A 44 10.22 13.57 2.90
C ALA A 44 9.50 14.47 1.86
N ALA A 45 8.74 13.88 0.94
CA ALA A 45 7.99 14.60 -0.09
C ALA A 45 6.65 15.16 0.41
N LEU A 46 6.18 14.75 1.59
CA LEU A 46 4.97 15.26 2.22
C LEU A 46 5.19 16.65 2.83
N GLY A 47 4.13 17.46 2.81
CA GLY A 47 4.03 18.71 3.56
C GLY A 47 4.06 18.49 5.07
N GLU A 48 4.33 19.56 5.81
CA GLU A 48 4.43 19.49 7.27
C GLU A 48 3.10 19.09 7.94
N GLU A 49 1.99 19.66 7.49
CA GLU A 49 0.65 19.34 8.00
C GLU A 49 0.28 17.87 7.79
N GLU A 50 0.56 17.33 6.60
CA GLU A 50 0.31 15.94 6.24
C GLU A 50 1.12 14.99 7.13
N ARG A 51 2.41 15.29 7.34
CA ARG A 51 3.26 14.50 8.24
C ARG A 51 2.77 14.52 9.68
N HIS A 52 2.36 15.69 10.19
CA HIS A 52 1.83 15.81 11.55
C HIS A 52 0.52 15.04 11.73
N ALA A 53 -0.39 15.08 10.77
CA ALA A 53 -1.64 14.31 10.81
C ALA A 53 -1.35 12.80 10.82
N LEU A 54 -0.52 12.32 9.90
CA LEU A 54 -0.14 10.90 9.82
C LEU A 54 0.62 10.40 11.06
N GLN A 55 1.38 11.25 11.75
CA GLN A 55 2.02 10.91 13.03
C GLN A 55 1.01 10.72 14.17
N ARG A 56 -0.15 11.39 14.10
CA ARG A 56 -1.25 11.20 15.05
C ARG A 56 -2.18 10.04 14.68
N GLY A 57 -1.90 9.35 13.57
CA GLY A 57 -2.76 8.28 13.04
C GLY A 57 -4.02 8.79 12.36
N GLU A 58 -4.04 10.07 11.96
CA GLU A 58 -5.17 10.66 11.25
C GLU A 58 -5.07 10.43 9.74
N VAL A 59 -6.22 10.35 9.08
CA VAL A 59 -6.32 10.40 7.62
C VAL A 59 -6.41 11.88 7.20
N VAL A 60 -5.56 12.27 6.27
CA VAL A 60 -5.45 13.63 5.76
C VAL A 60 -5.60 13.63 4.24
N GLY A 61 -6.35 14.59 3.71
CA GLY A 61 -6.46 14.80 2.28
C GLY A 61 -5.23 15.51 1.74
N LEU A 62 -4.79 15.13 0.54
CA LEU A 62 -3.73 15.84 -0.17
C LEU A 62 -4.33 16.97 -1.00
N SER A 63 -3.76 18.17 -0.89
CA SER A 63 -4.18 19.33 -1.68
C SER A 63 -3.64 19.30 -3.12
N GLN A 64 -2.60 18.51 -3.35
CA GLN A 64 -1.94 18.33 -4.63
C GLN A 64 -1.32 16.93 -4.73
N ARG A 65 -1.11 16.45 -5.96
CA ARG A 65 -0.39 15.19 -6.18
C ARG A 65 1.07 15.36 -5.73
N PRO A 66 1.61 14.48 -4.87
CA PRO A 66 3.00 14.58 -4.43
C PRO A 66 3.94 14.45 -5.63
N GLY A 67 4.96 15.30 -5.70
CA GLY A 67 5.86 15.38 -6.85
C GLY A 67 6.89 14.23 -6.96
N ALA A 68 6.88 13.28 -6.02
CA ALA A 68 7.79 12.16 -5.99
C ALA A 68 7.03 10.86 -5.69
N GLU A 69 7.02 9.95 -6.65
CA GLU A 69 6.40 8.63 -6.55
C GLU A 69 7.48 7.55 -6.53
N VAL A 70 7.30 6.57 -5.65
CA VAL A 70 8.09 5.35 -5.60
C VAL A 70 7.38 4.29 -6.41
N ALA A 71 8.10 3.64 -7.33
CA ALA A 71 7.57 2.52 -8.09
C ALA A 71 7.13 1.41 -7.13
N ALA A 72 5.82 1.15 -7.13
CA ALA A 72 5.20 0.18 -6.25
C ALA A 72 3.85 -0.24 -6.82
N GLU A 73 3.44 -1.45 -6.49
CA GLU A 73 2.07 -1.89 -6.66
C GLU A 73 1.35 -1.73 -5.33
N VAL A 74 0.15 -1.17 -5.38
CA VAL A 74 -0.69 -0.96 -4.21
C VAL A 74 -1.91 -1.86 -4.34
N TYR A 75 -2.27 -2.51 -3.25
CA TYR A 75 -3.40 -3.40 -3.18
C TYR A 75 -4.31 -2.98 -2.04
N LEU A 76 -5.60 -3.05 -2.30
CA LEU A 76 -6.63 -2.98 -1.29
C LEU A 76 -6.95 -4.41 -0.82
N LEU A 77 -6.76 -4.67 0.46
CA LEU A 77 -7.13 -5.90 1.12
C LEU A 77 -8.43 -5.66 1.90
N GLN A 78 -9.53 -6.25 1.43
CA GLN A 78 -10.76 -6.36 2.20
C GLN A 78 -10.73 -7.65 3.00
N ASP A 79 -10.72 -7.52 4.32
CA ASP A 79 -10.81 -8.62 5.28
C ASP A 79 -11.61 -8.13 6.51
N ALA A 80 -11.62 -8.89 7.61
CA ALA A 80 -12.22 -8.46 8.88
C ALA A 80 -11.73 -7.07 9.34
N VAL A 81 -10.48 -6.72 9.00
CA VAL A 81 -9.94 -5.36 9.12
C VAL A 81 -9.36 -4.97 7.76
N PRO A 82 -9.92 -3.95 7.08
CA PRO A 82 -9.39 -3.52 5.80
C PRO A 82 -7.97 -2.98 5.92
N ALA A 83 -7.14 -3.28 4.92
CA ALA A 83 -5.74 -2.88 4.91
C ALA A 83 -5.29 -2.45 3.50
N ILE A 84 -4.25 -1.62 3.48
CA ILE A 84 -3.53 -1.29 2.25
C ILE A 84 -2.20 -2.04 2.26
N TRP A 85 -1.97 -2.83 1.22
CA TRP A 85 -0.72 -3.55 0.99
C TRP A 85 0.08 -2.85 -0.09
N VAL A 86 1.39 -2.74 0.13
CA VAL A 86 2.31 -2.11 -0.82
C VAL A 86 3.44 -3.06 -1.13
N ARG A 87 3.60 -3.38 -2.41
CA ARG A 87 4.76 -4.10 -2.93
C ARG A 87 5.67 -3.12 -3.65
N LEU A 88 6.78 -2.76 -3.01
CA LEU A 88 7.79 -1.89 -3.62
C LEU A 88 8.44 -2.61 -4.79
N ASP A 89 8.42 -2.00 -5.97
CA ASP A 89 9.16 -2.52 -7.12
C ASP A 89 10.63 -2.11 -6.98
N ARG A 90 11.46 -3.07 -6.54
CA ARG A 90 12.91 -2.89 -6.44
C ARG A 90 13.65 -3.33 -7.71
N GLY A 91 13.01 -3.18 -8.87
CA GLY A 91 13.62 -3.48 -10.17
C GLY A 91 13.52 -4.96 -10.55
N GLY A 92 12.38 -5.60 -10.28
CA GLY A 92 12.12 -6.96 -10.76
C GLY A 92 12.94 -8.08 -10.11
N LEU A 93 13.60 -7.82 -8.98
CA LEU A 93 14.18 -8.89 -8.15
C LEU A 93 13.01 -9.72 -7.59
N GLY A 94 12.76 -10.87 -8.19
CA GLY A 94 11.66 -11.76 -7.84
C GLY A 94 11.62 -12.16 -6.37
N VAL A 95 10.47 -12.68 -5.93
CA VAL A 95 10.30 -13.21 -4.56
C VAL A 95 10.98 -14.58 -4.48
N LEU A 96 11.91 -14.74 -3.53
CA LEU A 96 12.47 -16.05 -3.18
C LEU A 96 11.49 -16.77 -2.25
N LEU A 97 10.92 -17.86 -2.73
CA LEU A 97 10.08 -18.75 -1.94
C LEU A 97 10.85 -20.05 -1.68
N GLU A 98 10.77 -20.56 -0.45
CA GLU A 98 11.28 -21.89 -0.12
C GLU A 98 10.44 -22.94 -0.86
N ALA A 99 11.09 -23.82 -1.60
CA ALA A 99 10.46 -24.95 -2.28
C ALA A 99 10.97 -26.24 -1.65
N LEU A 100 10.04 -27.04 -1.11
CA LEU A 100 10.32 -28.36 -0.58
C LEU A 100 10.02 -29.40 -1.67
N LEU A 101 11.03 -30.19 -2.03
CA LEU A 101 10.85 -31.36 -2.87
C LEU A 101 10.50 -32.54 -1.97
N ASP A 102 9.34 -33.17 -2.20
CA ASP A 102 9.01 -34.46 -1.59
C ASP A 102 9.54 -35.59 -2.49
N PRO A 103 10.61 -36.29 -2.11
CA PRO A 103 11.21 -37.35 -2.91
C PRO A 103 10.36 -38.63 -2.97
N GLU A 104 9.32 -38.77 -2.14
CA GLU A 104 8.44 -39.95 -2.14
C GLU A 104 7.21 -39.79 -3.05
N ALA A 105 7.01 -38.60 -3.64
CA ALA A 105 5.90 -38.29 -4.54
C ALA A 105 6.24 -38.46 -6.05
N ALA A 106 7.38 -39.08 -6.39
CA ALA A 106 7.87 -39.28 -7.76
C ALA A 106 7.70 -40.72 -8.27
#